data_AF-A0A1R4B0V5-F1
#
_entry.id   AF-A0A1R4B0V5-F1
#
_cell.length_a   1.000
_cell.length_b   1.000
_cell.length_c   1.000
_cell.angle_alpha   90.00
_cell.angle_beta   90.00
_cell.angle_gamma   90.00
#
_symmetry.space_group_name_H-M   'P 1'
#
loop_
_entity.id
_entity.type
_entity.pdbx_description
1 polymer ?
#
loop_
_entity_poly.entity_id
_entity_poly.type
_entity_poly.pdbx_seq_one_letter_code
_entity_poly.pdbx_strand_id
1 'polypeptide(L)'
;MCAMYIDKHLKRVLGAGLLLISLCLTLISLATFNSKVVTLLLVSGWGLGVAILFVGLQTWIIRLAKDDALPASAIYAAIFNGAVGMGAVLGAGILEHWNISTLYLSASLITLLSLALVVGSRKGATEQATMV
;
A
#
# COMPACT_ATOMS: atom_id res chain seq x y z
N MET A 1 16.66 -18.26 10.69
CA MET A 1 16.75 -18.30 9.21
C MET A 1 15.39 -18.26 8.51
N CYS A 2 14.33 -18.94 8.98
CA CYS A 2 13.00 -18.90 8.34
C CYS A 2 12.32 -17.51 8.36
N ALA A 3 12.52 -16.70 9.40
CA ALA A 3 11.94 -15.35 9.51
C ALA A 3 12.43 -14.41 8.39
N MET A 4 13.74 -14.39 8.11
CA MET A 4 14.32 -13.51 7.07
C MET A 4 13.88 -13.87 5.64
N TYR A 5 13.63 -15.16 5.36
CA TYR A 5 13.17 -15.60 4.03
C TYR A 5 11.70 -15.22 3.79
N ILE A 6 10.88 -15.31 4.83
CA ILE A 6 9.48 -14.86 4.82
C ILE A 6 9.39 -13.35 4.65
N ASP A 7 10.24 -12.57 5.35
CA ASP A 7 10.25 -11.12 5.22
C ASP A 7 10.65 -10.66 3.81
N LYS A 8 11.57 -11.35 3.15
CA LYS A 8 11.98 -11.03 1.77
C LYS A 8 10.86 -11.24 0.76
N HIS A 9 10.13 -12.36 0.86
CA HIS A 9 9.00 -12.64 -0.02
C HIS A 9 7.83 -11.72 0.25
N LEU A 10 7.54 -11.46 1.52
CA LEU A 10 6.46 -10.54 1.90
C LEU A 10 6.72 -9.12 1.40
N LYS A 11 7.93 -8.58 1.58
CA LYS A 11 8.30 -7.26 1.04
C LYS A 11 8.13 -7.20 -0.48
N ARG A 12 8.39 -8.31 -1.19
CA ARG A 12 8.22 -8.40 -2.64
C ARG A 12 6.74 -8.42 -3.05
N VAL A 13 5.90 -9.13 -2.30
CA VAL A 13 4.45 -9.19 -2.52
C VAL A 13 3.79 -7.84 -2.22
N LEU A 14 4.14 -7.20 -1.09
CA LEU A 14 3.64 -5.86 -0.73
C LEU A 14 4.11 -4.80 -1.74
N GLY A 15 5.38 -4.86 -2.18
CA GLY A 15 5.91 -3.98 -3.22
C GLY A 15 5.20 -4.16 -4.57
N ALA A 16 4.89 -5.40 -4.97
CA ALA A 16 4.12 -5.67 -6.17
C ALA A 16 2.68 -5.13 -6.07
N GLY A 17 2.03 -5.28 -4.91
CA GLY A 17 0.72 -4.69 -4.64
C GLY A 17 0.72 -3.16 -4.73
N LEU A 18 1.70 -2.50 -4.10
CA LEU A 18 1.86 -1.03 -4.17
C LEU A 18 2.11 -0.54 -5.60
N LEU A 19 2.95 -1.24 -6.37
CA LEU A 19 3.17 -0.93 -7.78
C LEU A 19 1.89 -1.05 -8.60
N LEU A 20 1.12 -2.13 -8.40
CA LEU A 20 -0.15 -2.34 -9.10
C LEU A 20 -1.15 -1.22 -8.77
N ILE A 21 -1.30 -0.87 -7.49
CA ILE A 21 -2.18 0.21 -7.02
C ILE A 21 -1.80 1.53 -7.68
N SER A 22 -0.52 1.91 -7.61
CA SER A 22 -0.05 3.18 -8.17
C SER A 22 -0.23 3.23 -9.68
N LEU A 23 0.07 2.13 -10.39
CA LEU A 23 -0.10 2.06 -11.84
C LEU A 23 -1.57 2.23 -12.23
N CYS A 24 -2.48 1.52 -11.55
CA CYS A 24 -3.91 1.64 -11.79
C CYS A 24 -4.43 3.05 -11.50
N LEU A 25 -4.03 3.68 -10.38
CA LEU A 25 -4.48 5.03 -10.03
C LEU A 25 -3.94 6.10 -11.00
N THR A 26 -2.68 5.98 -11.41
CA THR A 26 -2.06 6.89 -12.38
C THR A 26 -2.77 6.78 -13.73
N LEU A 27 -3.01 5.55 -14.18
CA LEU A 27 -3.73 5.31 -15.42
C LEU A 27 -5.17 5.82 -15.33
N ILE A 28 -5.91 5.59 -14.23
CA ILE A 28 -7.27 6.14 -14.04
C ILE A 28 -7.26 7.67 -14.09
N SER A 29 -6.22 8.33 -13.54
CA SER A 29 -6.17 9.78 -13.57
C SER A 29 -5.81 10.37 -14.93
N LEU A 30 -4.93 9.73 -15.70
CA LEU A 30 -4.53 10.19 -17.04
C LEU A 30 -5.54 9.75 -18.11
N ALA A 31 -6.31 8.71 -17.82
CA ALA A 31 -7.31 8.15 -18.70
C ALA A 31 -8.49 9.09 -18.89
N THR A 32 -8.51 9.80 -20.02
CA THR A 32 -9.75 10.26 -20.65
C THR A 32 -10.43 9.07 -21.39
N PHE A 33 -10.40 7.86 -20.82
CA PHE A 33 -10.98 6.69 -21.49
C PHE A 33 -12.50 6.77 -21.43
N ASN A 34 -13.13 7.00 -22.59
CA ASN A 34 -14.59 6.99 -22.74
C ASN A 34 -15.20 5.57 -22.59
N SER A 35 -14.35 4.55 -22.37
CA SER A 35 -14.76 3.16 -22.22
C SER A 35 -14.93 2.76 -20.75
N LYS A 36 -16.18 2.49 -20.36
CA LYS A 36 -16.55 2.01 -19.02
C LYS A 36 -15.84 0.70 -18.64
N VAL A 37 -15.57 -0.16 -19.63
CA VAL A 37 -14.92 -1.47 -19.43
C VAL A 37 -13.48 -1.30 -18.94
N VAL A 38 -12.74 -0.34 -19.50
CA VAL A 38 -11.36 -0.06 -19.11
C VAL A 38 -11.32 0.44 -17.67
N THR A 39 -12.17 1.42 -17.33
CA THR A 39 -12.25 1.93 -15.96
C THR A 39 -12.57 0.83 -14.95
N LEU A 40 -13.52 -0.07 -15.28
CA LEU A 40 -13.88 -1.19 -14.41
C LEU A 40 -12.71 -2.17 -14.19
N LEU A 41 -11.94 -2.47 -15.24
CA LEU A 41 -10.73 -3.31 -15.14
C LEU A 41 -9.67 -2.65 -14.25
N LEU A 42 -9.43 -1.34 -14.41
CA LEU A 42 -8.44 -0.63 -13.60
C LEU A 42 -8.86 -0.55 -12.13
N VAL A 43 -10.15 -0.30 -11.85
CA VAL A 43 -10.67 -0.31 -10.47
C VAL A 43 -10.59 -1.71 -9.86
N SER A 44 -10.86 -2.76 -10.64
CA SER A 44 -10.70 -4.14 -10.19
C SER A 44 -9.24 -4.47 -9.89
N GLY A 45 -8.31 -4.05 -10.75
CA GLY A 45 -6.86 -4.20 -10.55
C GLY A 45 -6.35 -3.46 -9.32
N TRP A 46 -6.83 -2.24 -9.09
CA TRP A 46 -6.58 -1.48 -7.87
C TRP A 46 -7.08 -2.25 -6.63
N GLY A 47 -8.31 -2.77 -6.67
CA GLY A 47 -8.88 -3.57 -5.58
C GLY A 47 -8.07 -4.83 -5.25
N LEU A 48 -7.55 -5.52 -6.26
CA LEU A 48 -6.65 -6.66 -6.06
C LEU A 48 -5.35 -6.26 -5.36
N GLY A 49 -4.74 -5.14 -5.78
CA GLY A 49 -3.54 -4.62 -5.13
C GLY A 49 -3.79 -4.28 -3.66
N VAL A 50 -4.92 -3.64 -3.35
CA VAL A 50 -5.33 -3.29 -1.99
C VAL A 50 -5.56 -4.56 -1.14
N ALA A 51 -6.22 -5.58 -1.69
CA ALA A 51 -6.41 -6.86 -1.02
C ALA A 51 -5.09 -7.53 -0.66
N ILE A 52 -4.11 -7.50 -1.57
CA ILE A 52 -2.75 -8.03 -1.31
C ILE A 52 -2.09 -7.30 -0.14
N LEU A 53 -2.25 -5.98 -0.03
CA LEU A 53 -1.70 -5.21 1.09
C LEU A 53 -2.34 -5.59 2.42
N PHE A 54 -3.67 -5.63 2.49
CA PHE A 54 -4.37 -5.94 3.74
C PHE A 54 -4.09 -7.37 4.20
N VAL A 55 -4.21 -8.34 3.31
CA VAL A 55 -3.95 -9.74 3.66
C VAL A 55 -2.47 -9.95 3.99
N GLY A 56 -1.55 -9.35 3.23
CA GLY A 56 -0.11 -9.47 3.43
C GLY A 56 0.34 -8.92 4.78
N LEU A 57 -0.05 -7.68 5.10
CA LEU A 57 0.32 -7.03 6.36
C LEU A 57 -0.32 -7.73 7.57
N GLN A 58 -1.61 -8.08 7.50
CA GLN A 58 -2.29 -8.79 8.57
C GLN A 58 -1.64 -10.16 8.85
N THR A 59 -1.31 -10.90 7.80
CA THR A 59 -0.64 -12.20 7.94
C THR A 59 0.74 -12.07 8.59
N TRP A 60 1.45 -10.99 8.27
CA TRP A 60 2.77 -10.73 8.85
C TRP A 60 2.72 -10.36 10.33
N ILE A 61 1.80 -9.45 10.72
CA ILE A 61 1.69 -8.99 12.11
C ILE A 61 1.41 -10.18 13.05
N ILE A 62 0.52 -11.08 12.65
CA ILE A 62 0.14 -12.27 13.42
C ILE A 62 1.33 -13.24 13.55
N ARG A 63 2.08 -13.44 12.45
CA ARG A 63 3.26 -14.32 12.46
C ARG A 63 4.40 -13.76 13.31
N LEU A 64 4.55 -12.43 13.36
CA LEU A 64 5.60 -11.78 14.13
C LEU A 64 5.32 -11.82 15.63
N ALA A 65 4.06 -11.62 16.02
CA ALA A 65 3.64 -11.54 17.41
C ALA A 65 3.57 -12.91 18.11
N LYS A 66 3.51 -14.03 17.37
CA LYS A 66 3.40 -15.40 17.91
C LYS A 66 2.34 -15.52 19.01
N ASP A 67 2.74 -15.57 20.29
CA ASP A 67 1.84 -15.72 21.44
C ASP A 67 1.00 -14.44 21.71
N ASP A 68 1.45 -13.27 21.25
CA ASP A 68 0.78 -11.97 21.43
C ASP A 68 -0.02 -11.52 20.18
N ALA A 69 -0.47 -12.45 19.33
CA ALA A 69 -1.15 -12.13 18.08
C ALA A 69 -2.45 -11.32 18.27
N LEU A 70 -3.21 -11.59 19.34
CA LEU A 70 -4.44 -10.89 19.69
C LEU A 70 -4.20 -9.39 19.96
N PRO A 71 -3.36 -8.98 20.94
CA PRO A 71 -3.08 -7.56 21.16
C PRO A 71 -2.40 -6.87 19.96
N ALA A 72 -1.51 -7.57 19.23
CA ALA A 72 -0.88 -7.00 18.03
C ALA A 72 -1.90 -6.70 16.91
N SER A 73 -2.86 -7.60 16.69
CA SER A 73 -3.91 -7.40 15.69
C SER A 73 -4.87 -6.25 16.05
N ALA A 74 -5.15 -6.03 17.33
CA ALA A 74 -5.97 -4.91 17.80
C ALA A 74 -5.30 -3.55 17.54
N ILE A 75 -4.00 -3.46 17.84
CA ILE A 75 -3.19 -2.25 17.54
C ILE A 75 -3.14 -2.01 16.03
N TYR A 76 -2.89 -3.06 15.23
CA TYR A 76 -2.91 -2.95 13.78
C TYR A 76 -4.26 -2.43 13.26
N ALA A 77 -5.37 -2.98 13.74
CA ALA A 77 -6.71 -2.54 13.35
C ALA A 77 -6.98 -1.08 13.74
N ALA A 78 -6.53 -0.64 14.92
CA ALA A 78 -6.66 0.76 15.34
C ALA A 78 -5.89 1.72 14.43
N ILE A 79 -4.63 1.40 14.12
CA ILE A 79 -3.81 2.18 13.19
C ILE A 79 -4.43 2.21 11.79
N PHE A 80 -4.88 1.04 11.32
CA PHE A 80 -5.48 0.90 10.01
C PHE A 80 -6.76 1.74 9.86
N ASN A 81 -7.69 1.63 10.82
CA ASN A 81 -8.92 2.42 10.81
C ASN A 81 -8.64 3.92 10.93
N GLY A 82 -7.65 4.31 11.74
CA GLY A 82 -7.20 5.70 11.83
C GLY A 82 -6.68 6.22 10.48
N ALA A 83 -5.86 5.44 9.78
CA ALA A 83 -5.33 5.80 8.47
C ALA A 83 -6.43 5.92 7.40
N VAL A 84 -7.40 4.99 7.38
CA VAL A 84 -8.55 5.06 6.46
C VAL A 84 -9.41 6.30 6.73
N GLY A 85 -9.69 6.59 8.02
CA GLY A 85 -10.43 7.78 8.42
C GLY A 85 -9.73 9.08 8.00
N MET A 86 -8.42 9.18 8.25
CA MET A 86 -7.62 10.33 7.79
C MET A 86 -7.61 10.45 6.27
N GLY A 87 -7.46 9.33 5.55
CA GLY A 87 -7.52 9.30 4.09
C GLY A 87 -8.85 9.79 3.53
N ALA A 88 -9.97 9.44 4.19
CA ALA A 88 -11.30 9.91 3.80
C ALA A 88 -11.45 11.43 4.01
N VAL A 89 -11.00 11.96 5.15
CA VAL A 89 -11.05 13.41 5.44
C VAL A 89 -10.18 14.19 4.44
N LEU A 90 -8.94 13.74 4.20
CA LEU A 90 -8.05 14.37 3.22
C LEU A 90 -8.61 14.28 1.80
N GLY A 91 -9.15 13.12 1.42
CA GLY A 91 -9.78 12.91 0.12
C GLY A 91 -11.00 13.81 -0.09
N ALA A 92 -11.85 13.96 0.93
CA ALA A 92 -12.99 14.86 0.90
C ALA A 92 -12.55 16.33 0.72
N GLY A 93 -11.54 16.79 1.47
CA GLY A 93 -11.00 18.15 1.31
C GLY A 93 -10.40 18.41 -0.07
N ILE A 94 -9.76 17.41 -0.68
CA ILE A 94 -9.28 17.49 -2.08
C ILE A 94 -10.45 17.61 -3.05
N LEU A 95 -11.51 16.82 -2.89
CA LEU A 95 -12.70 16.90 -3.76
C LEU A 95 -13.49 18.19 -3.62
N GLU A 96 -13.43 18.84 -2.46
CA GLU A 96 -14.12 20.10 -2.22
C GLU A 96 -13.46 21.27 -2.98
N HIS A 97 -12.14 21.24 -3.15
CA HIS A 97 -11.37 22.33 -3.79
C HIS A 97 -10.87 21.97 -5.20
N TRP A 98 -10.81 20.69 -5.55
CA TRP A 98 -10.22 20.16 -6.78
C TRP A 98 -11.11 19.07 -7.41
N ASN A 99 -10.62 18.43 -8.47
CA ASN A 99 -11.34 17.40 -9.20
C ASN A 99 -10.96 15.98 -8.75
N ILE A 100 -11.80 15.00 -9.14
CA ILE A 100 -11.59 13.57 -8.90
C ILE A 100 -10.26 13.06 -9.48
N SER A 101 -9.79 13.62 -10.60
CA SER A 101 -8.48 13.29 -11.17
C SER A 101 -7.33 13.69 -10.23
N THR A 102 -7.43 14.85 -9.58
CA THR A 102 -6.44 15.31 -8.62
C THR A 102 -6.40 14.41 -7.39
N LEU A 103 -7.57 13.89 -6.96
CA LEU A 103 -7.64 12.88 -5.91
C LEU A 103 -6.89 11.61 -6.32
N TYR A 104 -7.12 11.07 -7.52
CA TYR A 104 -6.40 9.86 -7.97
C TYR A 104 -4.89 10.07 -8.11
N LEU A 105 -4.43 11.23 -8.58
CA LEU A 105 -3.00 11.57 -8.62
C LEU A 105 -2.39 11.66 -7.22
N SER A 106 -3.06 12.34 -6.29
CA SER A 106 -2.58 12.45 -4.92
C SER A 106 -2.47 11.07 -4.25
N ALA A 107 -3.48 10.21 -4.42
CA ALA A 107 -3.45 8.84 -3.94
C ALA A 107 -2.33 8.03 -4.59
N SER A 108 -2.10 8.18 -5.91
CA SER A 108 -0.98 7.53 -6.59
C SER A 108 0.37 7.97 -6.01
N LEU A 109 0.58 9.28 -5.81
CA LEU A 109 1.81 9.81 -5.22
C LEU A 109 2.07 9.28 -3.81
N ILE A 110 1.04 9.21 -2.96
CA ILE A 110 1.16 8.64 -1.61
C ILE A 110 1.54 7.15 -1.67
N THR A 111 0.96 6.40 -2.61
CA THR A 111 1.30 4.98 -2.80
C THR A 111 2.70 4.77 -3.38
N LEU A 112 3.17 5.65 -4.27
CA LEU A 112 4.55 5.67 -4.77
C LEU A 112 5.55 6.01 -3.68
N LEU A 113 5.24 6.98 -2.82
CA LEU A 113 6.08 7.32 -1.68
C LEU A 113 6.19 6.11 -0.73
N SER A 114 5.07 5.45 -0.46
CA SER A 114 5.04 4.22 0.34
C SER A 114 5.89 3.10 -0.28
N LEU A 115 5.80 2.92 -1.60
CA LEU A 115 6.67 1.99 -2.33
C LEU A 115 8.15 2.38 -2.22
N ALA A 116 8.48 3.66 -2.38
CA ALA A 116 9.85 4.16 -2.27
C ALA A 116 10.42 3.89 -0.88
N LEU A 117 9.62 4.03 0.19
CA LEU A 117 10.04 3.67 1.55
C LEU A 117 10.28 2.17 1.70
N VAL A 118 9.41 1.32 1.15
CA VAL A 118 9.58 -0.15 1.17
C VAL A 118 10.85 -0.57 0.42
N VAL A 119 11.13 0.06 -0.72
CA VAL A 119 12.33 -0.22 -1.53
C VAL A 119 13.60 0.38 -0.89
N GLY A 120 13.52 1.60 -0.34
CA GLY A 120 14.62 2.31 0.32
C GLY A 120 15.08 1.62 1.60
N SER A 121 14.13 1.03 2.35
CA SER A 121 14.41 0.19 3.52
C SER A 121 15.25 -1.07 3.19
N ARG A 122 15.50 -1.37 1.90
CA ARG A 122 16.43 -2.43 1.47
C ARG A 122 17.91 -2.01 1.59
N LYS A 123 18.24 -0.72 1.52
CA LYS A 123 19.65 -0.25 1.55
C LYS A 123 20.24 -0.21 2.95
N GLY A 124 19.44 0.11 3.98
CA GLY A 124 19.91 0.22 5.36
C GLY A 124 20.49 -1.09 5.94
N ALA A 125 20.10 -2.26 5.41
CA ALA A 125 20.65 -3.54 5.84
C ALA A 125 21.97 -3.92 5.14
N THR A 126 22.27 -3.34 3.98
CA THR A 126 23.50 -3.62 3.23
C THR A 126 24.64 -2.69 3.67
N GLU A 127 24.32 -1.45 4.06
CA GLU A 127 25.31 -0.46 4.50
C GLU A 127 25.86 -0.73 5.92
N GLN A 128 25.12 -1.46 6.76
CA GLN A 128 25.59 -1.90 8.09
C GLN A 128 26.48 -3.15 8.05
N ALA A 129 26.48 -3.93 6.97
CA ALA A 129 27.29 -5.15 6.85
C ALA A 129 28.71 -4.90 6.30
N THR A 130 28.98 -3.70 5.77
CA THR A 130 30.31 -3.27 5.28
C THR A 130 31.07 -2.37 6.26
N MET A 131 30.48 -2.10 7.43
CA MET A 131 31.06 -1.26 8.50
C MET A 131 31.35 -2.05 9.79
N VAL A 132 31.36 -3.39 9.73
CA VAL A 132 31.81 -4.29 10.83
C VAL A 132 32.92 -5.18 10.33
#